data_AF-A0A348B4B3-F1
#
_entry.id   AF-A0A348B4B3-F1
#
_cell.length_a   1.000
_cell.length_b   1.000
_cell.length_c   1.000
_cell.angle_alpha   90.00
_cell.angle_beta   90.00
_cell.angle_gamma   90.00
#
_symmetry.space_group_name_H-M   'P 1'
#
loop_
_entity.id
_entity.type
_entity.pdbx_description
1 polymer ?
#
loop_
_entity_poly.entity_id
_entity_poly.type
_entity_poly.pdbx_seq_one_letter_code
_entity_poly.pdbx_strand_id
1 'polypeptide(L)'
;MALLGLLFGVHLFLAETYGMLPSRKEKPYAPAYYKKSEWMKFNAWWPRNFIYMMSIILTTWGVIMIVPNTLAALNQLMAVKLPLLVNPAPAPAPNTAAAATVPAYPPWFFLFFYKIVDFLLPNGQPLTQSDDIAIMVVGLVLLLLVPFLDRSKYLSPLRRKFWTWVGIVFVSAIVELTVWGYLDPGVPAPFTQQVEVLLPPAVIAALVVAPLKPRERGFNFKGMSSHLNSLYMAVLILLTAGTLFDFMRSPSVVGLGILIPLVAGLILNTGNMVPKASLPPTKALETTVGTGAQGSLEFKKKLATYATVVMAILSVALLVIVWNLPVTGPLSNVAGALIGLVLVLWGQSIGMYHFVAYAK
;
A
#
# COMPACT_ATOMS: atom_id res chain seq x y z
N MET A 1 16.46 14.57 13.74
CA MET A 1 16.97 13.47 12.90
C MET A 1 17.78 12.44 13.68
N ALA A 2 18.76 12.82 14.50
CA ALA A 2 19.57 11.86 15.28
C ALA A 2 18.75 10.92 16.18
N LEU A 3 17.72 11.44 16.88
CA LEU A 3 16.84 10.62 17.71
C LEU A 3 16.06 9.56 16.90
N LEU A 4 15.58 9.91 15.71
CA LEU A 4 14.89 8.96 14.83
C LEU A 4 15.86 7.86 14.37
N GLY A 5 17.09 8.23 14.02
CA GLY A 5 18.15 7.27 13.69
C GLY A 5 18.45 6.32 14.84
N LEU A 6 18.53 6.84 16.07
CA LEU A 6 18.72 6.04 17.28
C LEU A 6 17.55 5.07 17.50
N LEU A 7 16.31 5.56 17.48
CA LEU A 7 15.11 4.72 17.67
C LEU A 7 14.99 3.66 16.58
N PHE A 8 15.35 4.00 15.33
CA PHE A 8 15.41 3.05 14.24
C PHE A 8 16.49 1.98 14.46
N GLY A 9 17.69 2.38 14.91
CA GLY A 9 18.75 1.45 15.29
C GLY A 9 18.32 0.50 16.42
N VAL A 10 17.66 1.03 17.46
CA VAL A 10 17.09 0.21 18.55
C VAL A 10 16.03 -0.75 18.03
N HIS A 11 15.15 -0.31 17.13
CA HIS A 11 14.15 -1.16 16.49
C HIS A 11 14.79 -2.35 15.74
N LEU A 12 15.83 -2.09 14.94
CA LEU A 12 16.56 -3.14 14.22
C LEU A 12 17.29 -4.09 15.18
N PHE A 13 17.93 -3.55 16.22
CA PHE A 13 18.59 -4.35 17.25
C PHE A 13 17.62 -5.31 17.95
N LEU A 14 16.41 -4.83 18.30
CA LEU A 14 15.38 -5.67 18.89
C LEU A 14 14.89 -6.75 17.91
N ALA A 15 14.67 -6.38 16.64
CA ALA A 15 14.25 -7.33 15.60
C ALA A 15 15.29 -8.42 15.34
N GLU A 16 16.59 -8.11 15.40
CA GLU A 16 17.66 -9.08 15.23
C GLU A 16 17.84 -9.98 16.45
N THR A 17 17.68 -9.41 17.66
CA THR A 17 17.80 -10.15 18.92
C THR A 17 16.66 -11.17 19.08
N TYR A 18 15.43 -10.78 18.78
CA TYR A 18 14.24 -11.62 18.98
C TYR A 18 13.76 -12.35 17.71
N GLY A 19 14.31 -11.99 16.56
CA GLY A 19 13.95 -12.55 15.25
C GLY A 19 12.60 -12.04 14.73
N MET A 20 12.24 -12.50 13.53
CA MET A 20 10.96 -12.18 12.91
C MET A 20 9.82 -12.99 13.53
N LEU A 21 8.64 -12.38 13.66
CA LEU A 21 7.44 -13.04 14.19
C LEU A 21 7.13 -14.30 13.34
N PRO A 22 7.07 -15.49 13.96
CA PRO A 22 6.74 -16.72 13.27
C PRO A 22 5.36 -16.69 12.60
N SER A 23 5.23 -17.47 11.53
CA SER A 23 3.91 -17.73 10.98
C SER A 23 3.03 -18.39 12.03
N ARG A 24 1.81 -17.88 12.22
CA ARG A 24 0.79 -18.47 13.09
C ARG A 24 0.48 -19.94 12.79
N LYS A 25 0.83 -20.43 11.59
CA LYS A 25 0.68 -21.83 11.18
C LYS A 25 1.68 -22.74 11.89
N GLU A 26 2.87 -22.23 12.19
CA GLU A 26 3.96 -22.98 12.82
C GLU A 26 3.93 -22.80 14.34
N LYS A 27 3.73 -21.55 14.79
CA LYS A 27 3.70 -21.20 16.21
C LYS A 27 2.46 -20.35 16.51
N PRO A 28 1.31 -20.97 16.86
CA PRO A 28 0.05 -20.25 17.02
C PRO A 28 -0.08 -19.49 18.35
N TYR A 29 0.87 -19.66 19.27
CA TYR A 29 0.82 -19.12 20.62
C TYR A 29 1.96 -18.12 20.91
N ALA A 30 1.66 -17.06 21.67
CA ALA A 30 2.64 -16.12 22.20
C ALA A 30 3.28 -16.65 23.52
N PRO A 31 4.55 -16.33 23.82
CA PRO A 31 5.51 -15.63 22.96
C PRO A 31 5.96 -16.53 21.80
N ALA A 32 5.86 -16.02 20.58
CA ALA A 32 6.24 -16.75 19.38
C ALA A 32 7.57 -16.20 18.85
N TYR A 33 8.61 -17.02 18.90
CA TYR A 33 9.91 -16.71 18.31
C TYR A 33 10.58 -18.00 17.83
N TYR A 34 11.52 -17.89 16.88
CA TYR A 34 12.33 -19.01 16.44
C TYR A 34 13.58 -19.14 17.30
N LYS A 35 13.86 -20.34 17.82
CA LYS A 35 15.12 -20.61 18.51
C LYS A 35 16.27 -20.52 17.50
N LYS A 36 17.48 -20.18 17.95
CA LYS A 36 18.67 -20.09 17.06
C LYS A 36 18.91 -21.38 16.26
N SER A 37 18.62 -22.55 16.83
CA SER A 37 18.73 -23.85 16.12
C SER A 37 17.76 -24.00 14.94
N GLU A 38 16.64 -23.27 14.96
CA GLU A 38 15.64 -23.27 13.89
C GLU A 38 15.96 -22.28 12.77
N TRP A 39 16.93 -21.39 12.97
CA TRP A 39 17.25 -20.34 12.00
C TRP A 39 17.81 -20.89 10.69
N MET A 40 18.40 -22.09 10.72
CA MET A 40 18.89 -22.80 9.53
C MET A 40 17.77 -23.14 8.53
N LYS A 41 16.49 -23.06 8.93
CA LYS A 41 15.34 -23.26 8.05
C LYS A 41 15.08 -22.07 7.13
N PHE A 42 15.57 -20.88 7.48
CA PHE A 42 15.35 -19.67 6.70
C PHE A 42 16.40 -19.52 5.61
N ASN A 43 15.99 -18.87 4.52
CA ASN A 43 16.92 -18.41 3.52
C ASN A 43 17.81 -17.31 4.10
N ALA A 44 19.11 -17.38 3.79
CA ALA A 44 20.05 -16.34 4.14
C ALA A 44 19.58 -14.97 3.62
N TRP A 45 19.78 -13.93 4.44
CA TRP A 45 19.44 -12.56 4.04
C TRP A 45 20.23 -12.16 2.78
N TRP A 46 21.54 -12.42 2.76
CA TRP A 46 22.40 -12.22 1.60
C TRP A 46 22.65 -13.53 0.86
N PRO A 47 22.71 -13.53 -0.49
CA PRO A 47 22.20 -12.49 -1.39
C PRO A 47 20.68 -12.60 -1.64
N ARG A 48 20.07 -13.74 -1.28
CA ARG A 48 18.73 -14.13 -1.74
C ARG A 48 17.63 -13.15 -1.34
N ASN A 49 17.43 -12.93 -0.04
CA ASN A 49 16.35 -12.04 0.41
C ASN A 49 16.67 -10.57 0.09
N PHE A 50 17.93 -10.17 0.08
CA PHE A 50 18.34 -8.82 -0.33
C PHE A 50 17.90 -8.50 -1.75
N ILE A 51 18.14 -9.40 -2.71
CA ILE A 51 17.71 -9.24 -4.11
C ILE A 51 16.18 -9.13 -4.20
N TYR A 52 15.46 -9.97 -3.45
CA TYR A 52 14.00 -9.88 -3.38
C TYR A 52 13.53 -8.53 -2.79
N MET A 53 14.16 -8.05 -1.72
CA MET A 53 13.85 -6.75 -1.13
C MET A 53 14.15 -5.60 -2.10
N MET A 54 15.24 -5.69 -2.88
CA MET A 54 15.56 -4.70 -3.91
C MET A 54 14.47 -4.61 -4.98
N SER A 55 13.92 -5.75 -5.40
CA SER A 55 12.77 -5.80 -6.33
C SER A 55 11.56 -5.03 -5.78
N ILE A 56 11.24 -5.22 -4.49
CA ILE A 56 10.16 -4.50 -3.82
C ILE A 56 10.47 -3.01 -3.75
N ILE A 57 11.67 -2.63 -3.28
CA ILE A 57 12.10 -1.23 -3.13
C ILE A 57 11.97 -0.49 -4.46
N LEU A 58 12.51 -1.03 -5.55
CA LEU A 58 12.43 -0.40 -6.88
C LEU A 58 10.99 -0.29 -7.37
N THR A 59 10.17 -1.32 -7.16
CA THR A 59 8.74 -1.26 -7.53
C THR A 59 8.00 -0.20 -6.73
N THR A 60 8.22 -0.14 -5.41
CA THR A 60 7.60 0.84 -4.52
C THR A 60 8.02 2.27 -4.88
N TRP A 61 9.31 2.52 -5.06
CA TRP A 61 9.81 3.83 -5.50
C TRP A 61 9.32 4.18 -6.89
N GLY A 62 9.21 3.19 -7.79
CA GLY A 62 8.61 3.38 -9.10
C GLY A 62 7.16 3.86 -9.02
N VAL A 63 6.32 3.24 -8.19
CA VAL A 63 4.93 3.70 -7.95
C VAL A 63 4.90 5.08 -7.29
N ILE A 64 5.75 5.33 -6.30
CA ILE A 64 5.88 6.64 -5.63
C ILE A 64 6.29 7.73 -6.63
N MET A 65 7.04 7.40 -7.68
CA MET A 65 7.37 8.35 -8.75
C MET A 65 6.22 8.49 -9.74
N ILE A 66 5.63 7.38 -10.21
CA ILE A 66 4.56 7.41 -11.23
C ILE A 66 3.36 8.23 -10.76
N VAL A 67 2.82 7.95 -9.57
CA VAL A 67 1.54 8.50 -9.12
C VAL A 67 1.53 10.03 -9.02
N PRO A 68 2.37 10.68 -8.18
CA PRO A 68 2.36 12.13 -8.05
C PRO A 68 2.79 12.83 -9.33
N ASN A 69 3.74 12.28 -10.10
CA ASN A 69 4.15 12.89 -11.36
C ASN A 69 3.04 12.83 -12.41
N THR A 70 2.31 11.71 -12.49
CA THR A 70 1.14 11.60 -13.39
C THR A 70 0.10 12.64 -12.99
N LEU A 71 -0.26 12.71 -11.70
CA LEU A 71 -1.24 13.68 -11.18
C LEU A 71 -0.82 15.13 -11.46
N ALA A 72 0.45 15.46 -11.24
CA ALA A 72 0.99 16.79 -11.52
C ALA A 72 0.90 17.12 -13.02
N ALA A 73 1.22 16.15 -13.87
CA ALA A 73 1.12 16.29 -15.31
C ALA A 73 -0.34 16.47 -15.76
N LEU A 74 -1.30 15.73 -15.19
CA LEU A 74 -2.73 15.94 -15.47
C LEU A 74 -3.17 17.37 -15.07
N ASN A 75 -2.73 17.84 -13.90
CA ASN A 75 -3.10 19.15 -13.40
C ASN A 75 -2.55 20.29 -14.28
N GLN A 76 -1.28 20.21 -14.67
CA GLN A 76 -0.58 21.30 -15.38
C GLN A 76 -0.79 21.27 -16.89
N LEU A 77 -0.83 20.09 -17.52
CA LEU A 77 -0.91 19.96 -18.99
C LEU A 77 -2.34 19.81 -19.51
N MET A 78 -3.29 19.40 -18.67
CA MET A 78 -4.70 19.28 -19.04
C MET A 78 -5.65 20.18 -18.26
N ALA A 79 -5.12 21.05 -17.40
CA ALA A 79 -5.93 21.90 -16.53
C ALA A 79 -6.98 21.13 -15.69
N VAL A 80 -6.70 19.84 -15.37
CA VAL A 80 -7.56 19.05 -14.49
C VAL A 80 -7.39 19.56 -13.06
N LYS A 81 -8.42 20.18 -12.49
CA LYS A 81 -8.40 20.63 -11.09
C LYS A 81 -8.48 19.42 -10.16
N LEU A 82 -7.33 19.03 -9.59
CA LEU A 82 -7.25 17.98 -8.59
C LEU A 82 -7.69 18.52 -7.23
N PRO A 83 -8.43 17.72 -6.43
CA PRO A 83 -8.64 18.00 -5.03
C PRO A 83 -7.31 18.18 -4.30
N LEU A 84 -7.25 19.09 -3.32
CA LEU A 84 -6.02 19.38 -2.56
C LEU A 84 -5.40 18.11 -1.94
N LEU A 85 -6.26 17.17 -1.52
CA LEU A 85 -5.87 15.90 -0.90
C LEU A 85 -4.91 15.05 -1.75
N VAL A 86 -5.12 15.08 -3.07
CA VAL A 86 -4.36 14.28 -4.04
C VAL A 86 -3.53 15.17 -4.96
N ASN A 87 -3.51 16.47 -4.72
CA ASN A 87 -2.72 17.40 -5.49
C ASN A 87 -1.25 17.27 -5.04
N PRO A 88 -0.32 16.89 -5.94
CA PRO A 88 1.09 16.81 -5.60
C PRO A 88 1.75 18.19 -5.46
N ALA A 89 1.09 19.27 -5.90
CA ALA A 89 1.56 20.62 -5.69
C ALA A 89 1.34 21.05 -4.23
N PRO A 90 2.27 21.83 -3.64
CA PRO A 90 2.06 22.37 -2.31
C PRO A 90 0.81 23.24 -2.27
N ALA A 91 0.11 23.23 -1.13
CA ALA A 91 -0.98 24.16 -0.87
C ALA A 91 -0.47 25.62 -0.99
N PRO A 92 -1.34 26.58 -1.38
CA PRO A 92 -0.97 27.98 -1.39
C PRO A 92 -0.40 28.42 -0.05
N ALA A 93 0.62 29.27 -0.06
CA ALA A 93 1.21 29.78 1.17
C ALA A 93 0.13 30.53 1.98
N PRO A 94 0.06 30.36 3.32
CA PRO A 94 -1.05 30.86 4.13
C PRO A 94 -1.27 32.38 4.05
N ASN A 95 -0.23 33.13 3.70
CA ASN A 95 -0.23 34.60 3.60
C ASN A 95 -0.59 35.11 2.18
N THR A 96 -1.12 34.26 1.30
CA THR A 96 -1.48 34.63 -0.08
C THR A 96 -2.99 34.72 -0.27
N ALA A 97 -3.44 35.56 -1.20
CA ALA A 97 -4.86 35.64 -1.57
C ALA A 97 -5.42 34.29 -2.06
N ALA A 98 -4.57 33.42 -2.63
CA ALA A 98 -4.93 32.08 -3.06
C ALA A 98 -5.20 31.13 -1.89
N ALA A 99 -4.69 31.39 -0.67
CA ALA A 99 -5.01 30.58 0.50
C ALA A 99 -6.45 30.79 0.98
N ALA A 100 -7.03 31.98 0.75
CA ALA A 100 -8.40 32.28 1.14
C ALA A 100 -9.46 31.47 0.37
N THR A 101 -9.08 30.83 -0.73
CA THR A 101 -9.98 30.01 -1.57
C THR A 101 -9.88 28.52 -1.26
N VAL A 102 -9.05 28.12 -0.30
CA VAL A 102 -8.79 26.72 0.07
C VAL A 102 -9.15 26.50 1.55
N PRO A 103 -10.00 25.52 1.88
CA PRO A 103 -10.30 25.18 3.27
C PRO A 103 -9.03 24.83 4.05
N ALA A 104 -8.88 25.38 5.26
CA ALA A 104 -7.73 25.15 6.11
C ALA A 104 -7.88 23.82 6.87
N TYR A 105 -7.31 22.75 6.32
CA TYR A 105 -7.20 21.45 6.98
C TYR A 105 -5.76 20.90 6.90
N PRO A 106 -5.33 20.03 7.83
CA PRO A 106 -3.98 19.46 7.84
C PRO A 106 -3.77 18.40 6.74
N PRO A 107 -2.54 17.91 6.53
CA PRO A 107 -2.29 16.79 5.61
C PRO A 107 -3.24 15.61 5.85
N TRP A 108 -3.54 14.86 4.78
CA TRP A 108 -4.57 13.80 4.79
C TRP A 108 -4.42 12.78 5.94
N PHE A 109 -3.19 12.45 6.31
CA PHE A 109 -2.89 11.50 7.38
C PHE A 109 -3.17 12.03 8.80
N PHE A 110 -3.56 13.31 8.93
CA PHE A 110 -4.05 13.93 10.17
C PHE A 110 -5.55 14.26 10.14
N LEU A 111 -6.26 14.06 9.02
CA LEU A 111 -7.66 14.47 8.90
C LEU A 111 -8.58 13.75 9.90
N PHE A 112 -8.30 12.49 10.23
CA PHE A 112 -9.10 11.78 11.22
C PHE A 112 -9.02 12.43 12.61
N PHE A 113 -7.85 12.92 13.01
CA PHE A 113 -7.69 13.65 14.26
C PHE A 113 -8.31 15.04 14.18
N TYR A 114 -8.11 15.72 13.06
CA TYR A 114 -8.73 17.02 12.81
C TYR A 114 -10.25 16.96 12.95
N LYS A 115 -10.89 15.91 12.43
CA LYS A 115 -12.35 15.79 12.55
C LYS A 115 -12.84 15.55 13.98
N ILE A 116 -12.04 14.89 14.82
CA ILE A 116 -12.39 14.68 16.23
C ILE A 116 -12.51 16.03 16.97
N VAL A 117 -11.69 17.02 16.62
CA VAL A 117 -11.74 18.36 17.22
C VAL A 117 -13.08 19.07 16.96
N ASP A 118 -13.75 18.75 15.85
CA ASP A 118 -15.06 19.31 15.51
C ASP A 118 -16.20 18.70 16.35
N PHE A 119 -15.94 17.70 17.20
CA PHE A 119 -16.99 16.99 17.92
C PHE A 119 -17.61 17.85 19.01
N LEU A 120 -18.94 17.85 19.04
CA LEU A 120 -19.72 18.39 20.15
C LEU A 120 -20.01 17.29 21.16
N LEU A 121 -19.87 17.60 22.43
CA LEU A 121 -20.32 16.77 23.54
C LEU A 121 -21.85 16.57 23.49
N PRO A 122 -22.41 15.57 24.20
CA PRO A 122 -23.86 15.34 24.23
C PRO A 122 -24.71 16.54 24.67
N ASN A 123 -24.12 17.47 25.43
CA ASN A 123 -24.73 18.73 25.86
C ASN A 123 -24.59 19.87 24.83
N GLY A 124 -24.08 19.59 23.62
CA GLY A 124 -23.89 20.54 22.53
C GLY A 124 -22.65 21.44 22.68
N GLN A 125 -21.85 21.27 23.72
CA GLN A 125 -20.63 22.06 23.91
C GLN A 125 -19.48 21.52 23.05
N PRO A 126 -18.62 22.38 22.49
CA PRO A 126 -17.41 21.92 21.81
C PRO A 126 -16.44 21.26 22.80
N LEU A 127 -15.59 20.37 22.29
CA LEU A 127 -14.43 19.91 23.04
C LEU A 127 -13.53 21.09 23.40
N THR A 128 -12.99 21.06 24.62
CA THR A 128 -11.95 22.02 24.99
C THR A 128 -10.62 21.59 24.38
N GLN A 129 -9.69 22.54 24.23
CA GLN A 129 -8.33 22.22 23.77
C GLN A 129 -7.65 21.15 24.64
N SER A 130 -7.94 21.11 25.94
CA SER A 130 -7.45 20.06 26.84
C SER A 130 -8.05 18.69 26.54
N ASP A 131 -9.33 18.63 26.15
CA ASP A 131 -10.00 17.39 25.79
C ASP A 131 -9.39 16.81 24.50
N ASP A 132 -9.13 17.65 23.50
CA ASP A 132 -8.52 17.24 22.24
C ASP A 132 -7.14 16.61 22.45
N ILE A 133 -6.29 17.27 23.25
CA ILE A 133 -4.96 16.77 23.61
C ILE A 133 -5.09 15.47 24.40
N ALA A 134 -6.02 15.41 25.36
CA ALA A 134 -6.24 14.21 26.15
C ALA A 134 -6.66 13.03 25.27
N ILE A 135 -7.59 13.21 24.34
CA ILE A 135 -8.04 12.17 23.40
C ILE A 135 -6.88 11.66 22.56
N MET A 136 -6.04 12.56 22.03
CA MET A 136 -4.87 12.19 21.23
C MET A 136 -3.84 11.40 22.06
N VAL A 137 -3.47 11.91 23.24
CA VAL A 137 -2.47 11.27 24.10
C VAL A 137 -2.97 9.93 24.61
N VAL A 138 -4.21 9.87 25.11
CA VAL A 138 -4.82 8.63 25.60
C VAL A 138 -4.95 7.62 24.46
N GLY A 139 -5.35 8.03 23.26
CA GLY A 139 -5.41 7.16 22.10
C GLY A 139 -4.06 6.53 21.75
N LEU A 140 -2.99 7.33 21.72
CA LEU A 140 -1.63 6.84 21.46
C LEU A 140 -1.12 5.92 22.59
N VAL A 141 -1.38 6.28 23.84
CA VAL A 141 -1.01 5.45 25.00
C VAL A 141 -1.75 4.12 24.96
N LEU A 142 -3.05 4.11 24.65
CA LEU A 142 -3.82 2.88 24.51
C LEU A 142 -3.25 1.98 23.40
N LEU A 143 -2.84 2.54 22.26
CA LEU A 143 -2.18 1.78 21.18
C LEU A 143 -0.85 1.17 21.65
N LEU A 144 -0.04 1.93 22.39
CA LEU A 144 1.21 1.44 22.98
C LEU A 144 0.95 0.32 24.00
N LEU A 145 -0.17 0.39 24.71
CA LEU A 145 -0.56 -0.57 25.74
C LEU A 145 -1.27 -1.82 25.20
N VAL A 146 -1.63 -1.87 23.91
CA VAL A 146 -2.31 -3.04 23.29
C VAL A 146 -1.62 -4.38 23.64
N PRO A 147 -0.27 -4.53 23.59
CA PRO A 147 0.38 -5.78 23.96
C PRO A 147 0.14 -6.23 25.41
N PHE A 148 -0.18 -5.30 26.32
CA PHE A 148 -0.46 -5.59 27.73
C PHE A 148 -1.96 -5.74 28.01
N LEU A 149 -2.80 -5.06 27.23
CA LEU A 149 -4.26 -5.16 27.31
C LEU A 149 -4.76 -6.47 26.66
N ASP A 150 -4.15 -6.89 25.55
CA ASP A 150 -4.44 -8.17 24.89
C ASP A 150 -3.67 -9.32 25.54
N ARG A 151 -4.28 -9.91 26.57
CA ARG A 151 -3.73 -11.07 27.30
C ARG A 151 -3.95 -12.41 26.58
N SER A 152 -4.42 -12.41 25.33
CA SER A 152 -4.64 -13.65 24.60
C SER A 152 -3.32 -14.34 24.30
N LYS A 153 -3.22 -15.63 24.65
CA LYS A 153 -2.11 -16.48 24.22
C LYS A 153 -2.07 -16.75 22.72
N TYR A 154 -3.14 -16.53 21.98
CA TYR A 154 -3.23 -16.86 20.56
C TYR A 154 -2.78 -15.70 19.66
N LEU A 155 -1.98 -15.98 18.63
CA LEU A 155 -1.62 -15.00 17.61
C LEU A 155 -2.73 -14.74 16.58
N SER A 156 -3.64 -15.70 16.39
CA SER A 156 -4.65 -15.60 15.33
C SER A 156 -5.70 -14.53 15.68
N PRO A 157 -5.94 -13.53 14.82
CA PRO A 157 -6.98 -12.52 15.05
C PRO A 157 -8.36 -13.15 15.34
N LEU A 158 -8.76 -14.18 14.58
CA LEU A 158 -10.05 -14.85 14.77
C LEU A 158 -10.24 -15.54 16.13
N ARG A 159 -9.15 -15.81 16.87
CA ARG A 159 -9.20 -16.32 18.25
C ARG A 159 -9.24 -15.19 19.29
N ARG A 160 -8.98 -13.95 18.88
CA ARG A 160 -8.98 -12.71 19.66
C ARG A 160 -10.12 -11.81 19.20
N LYS A 161 -11.35 -12.32 19.30
CA LYS A 161 -12.53 -11.70 18.67
C LYS A 161 -12.72 -10.25 19.11
N PHE A 162 -12.62 -9.98 20.41
CA PHE A 162 -12.73 -8.63 20.96
C PHE A 162 -11.67 -7.69 20.38
N TRP A 163 -10.38 -8.03 20.49
CA TRP A 163 -9.30 -7.18 19.96
C TRP A 163 -9.29 -7.05 18.43
N THR A 164 -9.78 -8.07 17.73
CA THR A 164 -9.96 -8.00 16.28
C THR A 164 -11.10 -7.07 15.90
N TRP A 165 -12.20 -7.12 16.65
CA TRP A 165 -13.29 -6.15 16.52
C TRP A 165 -12.77 -4.74 16.79
N VAL A 166 -12.10 -4.47 17.92
CA VAL A 166 -11.49 -3.17 18.24
C VAL A 166 -10.58 -2.68 17.10
N GLY A 167 -9.71 -3.56 16.57
CA GLY A 167 -8.83 -3.20 15.46
C GLY A 167 -9.57 -2.84 14.17
N ILE A 168 -10.66 -3.55 13.84
CA ILE A 168 -11.50 -3.23 12.68
C ILE A 168 -12.20 -1.89 12.89
N VAL A 169 -12.81 -1.67 14.06
CA VAL A 169 -13.46 -0.39 14.40
C VAL A 169 -12.49 0.77 14.35
N PHE A 170 -11.27 0.58 14.85
CA PHE A 170 -10.23 1.61 14.81
C PHE A 170 -9.85 1.96 13.37
N VAL A 171 -9.64 0.96 12.50
CA VAL A 171 -9.32 1.20 11.09
C VAL A 171 -10.49 1.84 10.34
N SER A 172 -11.73 1.39 10.54
CA SER A 172 -12.90 1.99 9.91
C SER A 172 -13.08 3.44 10.37
N ALA A 173 -12.91 3.72 11.67
CA ALA A 173 -13.00 5.07 12.21
C ALA A 173 -11.92 5.99 11.61
N ILE A 174 -10.67 5.55 11.46
CA ILE A 174 -9.63 6.35 10.78
C ILE A 174 -10.09 6.72 9.37
N VAL A 175 -10.61 5.77 8.61
CA VAL A 175 -11.05 6.02 7.22
C VAL A 175 -12.25 6.98 7.19
N GLU A 176 -13.28 6.72 7.98
CA GLU A 176 -14.50 7.54 8.04
C GLU A 176 -14.21 8.96 8.48
N LEU A 177 -13.43 9.13 9.55
CA LEU A 177 -13.07 10.45 10.05
C LEU A 177 -12.13 11.20 9.09
N THR A 178 -11.26 10.49 8.37
CA THR A 178 -10.44 11.10 7.31
C THR A 178 -11.32 11.64 6.18
N VAL A 179 -12.31 10.85 5.73
CA VAL A 179 -13.25 11.26 4.68
C VAL A 179 -14.14 12.39 5.18
N TRP A 180 -14.68 12.30 6.39
CA TRP A 180 -15.55 13.33 6.95
C TRP A 180 -14.81 14.63 7.22
N GLY A 181 -13.58 14.57 7.73
CA GLY A 181 -12.71 15.74 7.88
C GLY A 181 -12.36 16.43 6.57
N TYR A 182 -12.35 15.69 5.46
CA TYR A 182 -12.19 16.26 4.12
C TYR A 182 -13.48 16.89 3.58
N LEU A 183 -14.64 16.25 3.80
CA LEU A 183 -15.93 16.71 3.26
C LEU A 183 -16.46 17.94 4.00
N ASP A 184 -16.38 17.93 5.34
CA ASP A 184 -16.94 18.97 6.20
C ASP A 184 -15.88 19.51 7.17
N PRO A 185 -14.83 20.19 6.68
CA PRO A 185 -13.74 20.70 7.51
C PRO A 185 -14.22 21.85 8.40
N GLY A 186 -14.01 21.74 9.71
CA GLY A 186 -14.33 22.82 10.67
C GLY A 186 -15.83 22.96 10.93
N VAL A 187 -16.64 22.00 10.49
CA VAL A 187 -18.09 21.98 10.72
C VAL A 187 -18.36 21.19 12.00
N PRO A 188 -18.93 21.83 13.05
CA PRO A 188 -19.24 21.15 14.30
C PRO A 188 -20.11 19.92 14.07
N ALA A 189 -19.73 18.79 14.67
CA ALA A 189 -20.42 17.51 14.54
C ALA A 189 -21.23 17.23 15.82
N PRO A 190 -22.57 17.31 15.80
CA PRO A 190 -23.40 16.96 16.94
C PRO A 190 -23.20 15.51 17.37
N PHE A 191 -23.35 15.23 18.66
CA PHE A 191 -23.17 13.87 19.22
C PHE A 191 -24.04 12.82 18.52
N THR A 192 -25.28 13.16 18.15
CA THR A 192 -26.16 12.26 17.40
C THR A 192 -25.55 11.84 16.06
N GLN A 193 -24.98 12.79 15.32
CA GLN A 193 -24.32 12.52 14.04
C GLN A 193 -23.04 11.68 14.23
N GLN A 194 -22.26 11.94 15.29
CA GLN A 194 -21.09 11.10 15.61
C GLN A 194 -21.50 9.63 15.82
N VAL A 195 -22.59 9.40 16.57
CA VAL A 195 -23.13 8.06 16.79
C VAL A 195 -23.62 7.44 15.47
N GLU A 196 -24.37 8.19 14.66
CA GLU A 196 -24.86 7.74 13.36
C GLU A 196 -23.74 7.32 12.40
N VAL A 197 -22.60 8.01 12.43
CA VAL A 197 -21.46 7.70 11.56
C VAL A 197 -20.61 6.56 12.11
N LEU A 198 -20.24 6.60 13.40
CA LEU A 198 -19.24 5.70 13.97
C LEU A 198 -19.83 4.38 14.49
N LEU A 199 -21.11 4.36 14.88
CA LEU A 199 -21.74 3.16 15.44
C LEU A 199 -22.03 2.07 14.41
N PRO A 200 -22.59 2.34 13.21
CA PRO A 200 -22.91 1.28 12.26
C PRO A 200 -21.69 0.41 11.86
N PRO A 201 -20.51 0.97 11.53
CA PRO A 201 -19.30 0.20 11.25
C PRO A 201 -18.88 -0.66 12.44
N ALA A 202 -19.00 -0.13 13.67
CA ALA A 202 -18.70 -0.88 14.88
C ALA A 202 -19.64 -2.08 15.09
N VAL A 203 -20.95 -1.88 14.84
CA VAL A 203 -21.95 -2.95 14.92
C VAL A 203 -21.75 -3.98 13.81
N ILE A 204 -21.52 -3.54 12.57
CA ILE A 204 -21.23 -4.43 11.43
C ILE A 204 -19.98 -5.26 11.73
N ALA A 205 -18.90 -4.64 12.20
CA ALA A 205 -17.68 -5.35 12.58
C ALA A 205 -17.95 -6.40 13.68
N ALA A 206 -18.78 -6.08 14.67
CA ALA A 206 -19.15 -7.02 15.72
C ALA A 206 -19.94 -8.21 15.16
N LEU A 207 -20.96 -7.94 14.34
CA LEU A 207 -21.79 -8.96 13.69
C LEU A 207 -20.99 -9.85 12.74
N VAL A 208 -19.96 -9.31 12.09
CA VAL A 208 -19.06 -10.09 11.23
C VAL A 208 -18.09 -10.92 12.07
N VAL A 209 -17.44 -10.35 13.09
CA VAL A 209 -16.38 -11.04 13.85
C VAL A 209 -16.93 -12.09 14.82
N ALA A 210 -18.07 -11.81 15.46
CA ALA A 210 -18.66 -12.69 16.47
C ALA A 210 -18.91 -14.13 15.99
N PRO A 211 -19.55 -14.39 14.82
CA PRO A 211 -19.83 -15.74 14.34
C PRO A 211 -18.64 -16.43 13.68
N LEU A 212 -17.55 -15.71 13.35
CA LEU A 212 -16.40 -16.32 12.69
C LEU A 212 -15.76 -17.39 13.57
N LYS A 213 -15.70 -18.62 13.03
CA LYS A 213 -14.97 -19.71 13.67
C LYS A 213 -13.47 -19.57 13.36
N PRO A 214 -12.59 -19.78 14.35
CA PRO A 214 -11.15 -19.80 14.11
C PRO A 214 -10.81 -20.82 13.04
N ARG A 215 -10.38 -20.36 11.86
CA ARG A 215 -9.87 -21.24 10.81
C ARG A 215 -8.36 -21.34 10.97
N GLU A 216 -7.88 -22.52 11.37
CA GLU A 216 -6.44 -22.78 11.57
C GLU A 216 -5.67 -22.90 10.25
N ARG A 217 -6.37 -23.23 9.16
CA ARG A 217 -5.78 -23.16 7.82
C ARG A 217 -5.76 -21.71 7.37
N GLY A 218 -4.58 -21.11 7.47
CA GLY A 218 -4.34 -19.77 6.97
C GLY A 218 -4.73 -19.67 5.50
N PHE A 219 -5.21 -18.48 5.11
CA PHE A 219 -5.44 -18.11 3.72
C PHE A 219 -4.27 -18.62 2.86
N ASN A 220 -4.60 -19.38 1.82
CA ASN A 220 -3.62 -19.80 0.85
C ASN A 220 -3.41 -18.58 -0.06
N PHE A 221 -2.47 -17.73 0.32
CA PHE A 221 -2.00 -16.65 -0.54
C PHE A 221 -1.18 -17.26 -1.67
N LYS A 222 -1.83 -17.99 -2.56
CA LYS A 222 -1.25 -18.33 -3.87
C LYS A 222 -1.46 -17.13 -4.79
N GLY A 223 -0.87 -16.02 -4.39
CA GLY A 223 -0.76 -14.78 -5.16
C GLY A 223 0.69 -14.51 -5.48
N MET A 224 1.45 -15.53 -5.88
CA MET A 224 2.65 -15.26 -6.66
C MET A 224 2.13 -14.81 -8.02
N SER A 225 2.40 -13.57 -8.40
CA SER A 225 2.07 -13.05 -9.73
C SER A 225 2.44 -14.14 -10.74
N SER A 226 1.43 -14.68 -11.43
CA SER A 226 1.68 -15.58 -12.56
C SER A 226 2.68 -14.88 -13.49
N HIS A 227 3.63 -15.59 -14.09
CA HIS A 227 4.55 -14.99 -15.06
C HIS A 227 3.80 -14.34 -16.25
N LEU A 228 2.55 -14.76 -16.48
CA LEU A 228 1.62 -14.11 -17.40
C LEU A 228 1.13 -12.76 -16.88
N ASN A 229 0.99 -12.59 -15.56
CA ASN A 229 0.69 -11.30 -14.95
C ASN A 229 1.86 -10.33 -15.06
N SER A 230 3.12 -10.79 -14.94
CA SER A 230 4.28 -9.91 -15.19
C SER A 230 4.41 -9.53 -16.67
N LEU A 231 4.11 -10.45 -17.59
CA LEU A 231 4.07 -10.13 -19.03
C LEU A 231 2.93 -9.16 -19.34
N TYR A 232 1.73 -9.41 -18.80
CA TYR A 232 0.59 -8.52 -18.91
C TYR A 232 0.91 -7.14 -18.32
N MET A 233 1.60 -7.08 -17.18
CA MET A 233 2.07 -5.82 -16.61
C MET A 233 3.06 -5.11 -17.53
N ALA A 234 4.01 -5.81 -18.14
CA ALA A 234 4.94 -5.21 -19.10
C ALA A 234 4.22 -4.65 -20.33
N VAL A 235 3.22 -5.37 -20.86
CA VAL A 235 2.39 -4.90 -21.98
C VAL A 235 1.55 -3.69 -21.56
N LEU A 236 0.93 -3.75 -20.39
CA LEU A 236 0.13 -2.66 -19.86
C LEU A 236 0.98 -1.41 -19.59
N ILE A 237 2.18 -1.60 -19.07
CA ILE A 237 3.21 -0.56 -18.89
C ILE A 237 3.55 0.10 -20.23
N LEU A 238 3.77 -0.70 -21.28
CA LEU A 238 4.09 -0.18 -22.61
C LEU A 238 2.95 0.61 -23.23
N LEU A 239 1.75 0.05 -23.17
CA LEU A 239 0.56 0.73 -23.65
C LEU A 239 0.33 2.02 -22.88
N THR A 240 0.51 2.01 -21.56
CA THR A 240 0.40 3.20 -20.72
C THR A 240 1.46 4.24 -21.11
N ALA A 241 2.71 3.84 -21.31
CA ALA A 241 3.80 4.76 -21.66
C ALA A 241 3.61 5.40 -23.03
N GLY A 242 3.27 4.59 -24.04
CA GLY A 242 3.02 5.08 -25.40
C GLY A 242 1.80 5.98 -25.46
N THR A 243 0.69 5.56 -24.86
CA THR A 243 -0.53 6.38 -24.82
C THR A 243 -0.36 7.63 -23.98
N LEU A 244 0.41 7.59 -22.88
CA LEU A 244 0.77 8.78 -22.10
C LEU A 244 1.60 9.73 -22.97
N PHE A 245 2.62 9.24 -23.67
CA PHE A 245 3.45 10.09 -24.52
C PHE A 245 2.66 10.74 -25.66
N ASP A 246 1.86 9.96 -26.39
CA ASP A 246 1.04 10.44 -27.51
C ASP A 246 -0.04 11.42 -27.02
N PHE A 247 -0.67 11.12 -25.89
CA PHE A 247 -1.65 11.99 -25.26
C PHE A 247 -1.01 13.33 -24.83
N MET A 248 0.20 13.31 -24.28
CA MET A 248 0.88 14.53 -23.83
C MET A 248 1.42 15.38 -24.98
N ARG A 249 1.72 14.76 -26.13
CA ARG A 249 2.10 15.45 -27.37
C ARG A 249 0.89 16.07 -28.07
N SER A 250 -0.26 15.40 -28.03
CA SER A 250 -1.51 15.87 -28.63
C SER A 250 -2.70 15.53 -27.73
N PRO A 251 -3.03 16.41 -26.76
CA PRO A 251 -4.12 16.17 -25.82
C PRO A 251 -5.45 15.99 -26.55
N SER A 252 -6.06 14.82 -26.38
CA SER A 252 -7.35 14.50 -26.99
C SER A 252 -8.22 13.69 -26.03
N VAL A 253 -9.53 13.92 -26.06
CA VAL A 253 -10.50 13.16 -25.24
C VAL A 253 -10.36 11.65 -25.46
N VAL A 254 -10.03 11.24 -26.69
CA VAL A 254 -9.77 9.85 -27.07
C VAL A 254 -8.52 9.31 -26.38
N GLY A 255 -7.39 10.02 -26.41
CA GLY A 255 -6.16 9.58 -25.74
C GLY A 255 -6.31 9.53 -24.22
N LEU A 256 -7.08 10.47 -23.63
CA LEU A 256 -7.41 10.48 -22.20
C LEU A 256 -8.28 9.28 -21.81
N GLY A 257 -9.28 8.97 -22.64
CA GLY A 257 -10.17 7.81 -22.47
C GLY A 257 -9.44 6.46 -22.57
N ILE A 258 -8.32 6.40 -23.28
CA ILE A 258 -7.44 5.21 -23.37
C ILE A 258 -6.44 5.17 -22.20
N LEU A 259 -5.89 6.32 -21.81
CA LEU A 259 -4.87 6.42 -20.76
C LEU A 259 -5.41 6.08 -19.37
N ILE A 260 -6.61 6.59 -19.01
CA ILE A 260 -7.24 6.34 -17.70
C ILE A 260 -7.37 4.84 -17.38
N PRO A 261 -7.97 3.98 -18.24
CA PRO A 261 -8.09 2.56 -17.95
C PRO A 261 -6.74 1.82 -17.95
N LEU A 262 -5.75 2.29 -18.69
CA LEU A 262 -4.40 1.72 -18.68
C LEU A 262 -3.65 2.02 -17.38
N VAL A 263 -3.66 3.28 -16.93
CA VAL A 263 -3.11 3.69 -15.63
C VAL A 263 -3.87 3.02 -14.49
N ALA A 264 -5.21 3.00 -14.55
CA ALA A 264 -6.04 2.30 -13.57
C ALA A 264 -5.74 0.80 -13.54
N GLY A 265 -5.56 0.15 -14.70
CA GLY A 265 -5.13 -1.23 -14.79
C GLY A 265 -3.77 -1.46 -14.12
N LEU A 266 -2.84 -0.51 -14.27
CA LEU A 266 -1.49 -0.59 -13.70
C LEU A 266 -1.52 -0.47 -12.17
N ILE A 267 -2.36 0.43 -11.65
CA ILE A 267 -2.61 0.61 -10.21
C ILE A 267 -3.38 -0.58 -9.61
N LEU A 268 -4.44 -1.05 -10.29
CA LEU A 268 -5.27 -2.16 -9.80
C LEU A 268 -4.52 -3.50 -9.83
N ASN A 269 -3.59 -3.66 -10.78
CA ASN A 269 -2.86 -4.89 -10.99
C ASN A 269 -1.49 -4.92 -10.29
N THR A 270 -0.89 -3.78 -9.94
CA THR A 270 0.09 -3.71 -8.84
C THR A 270 -0.53 -4.15 -7.51
N GLY A 271 -1.80 -3.81 -7.27
CA GLY A 271 -2.58 -4.36 -6.15
C GLY A 271 -2.80 -5.87 -6.20
N ASN A 272 -2.70 -6.54 -7.35
CA ASN A 272 -2.71 -8.01 -7.47
C ASN A 272 -1.34 -8.65 -7.15
N MET A 273 -0.29 -7.84 -6.98
CA MET A 273 1.01 -8.25 -6.43
C MET A 273 1.04 -8.13 -4.90
N VAL A 274 0.08 -7.40 -4.32
CA VAL A 274 -0.28 -7.48 -2.91
C VAL A 274 -1.22 -8.69 -2.74
N PRO A 275 -0.99 -9.56 -1.76
CA PRO A 275 -1.84 -10.74 -1.56
C PRO A 275 -3.31 -10.35 -1.34
N LYS A 276 -4.15 -10.47 -2.38
CA LYS A 276 -5.60 -10.27 -2.26
C LYS A 276 -6.23 -11.49 -1.60
N ALA A 277 -6.94 -11.24 -0.50
CA ALA A 277 -7.78 -12.23 0.16
C ALA A 277 -9.20 -12.13 -0.38
N SER A 278 -9.69 -13.19 -1.07
CA SER A 278 -11.09 -13.62 -1.01
C SER A 278 -11.40 -14.73 -2.03
N LEU A 279 -12.10 -15.76 -1.52
CA LEU A 279 -13.01 -16.74 -2.14
C LEU A 279 -12.62 -18.23 -2.02
N PRO A 280 -13.62 -19.12 -1.78
CA PRO A 280 -13.41 -20.47 -1.31
C PRO A 280 -12.81 -21.38 -2.39
N PRO A 281 -11.93 -22.33 -2.04
CA PRO A 281 -11.45 -23.31 -2.98
C PRO A 281 -12.56 -24.30 -3.31
N THR A 282 -13.04 -24.29 -4.55
CA THR A 282 -13.59 -25.50 -5.16
C THR A 282 -12.52 -26.59 -5.11
N LYS A 283 -12.94 -27.79 -4.71
CA LYS A 283 -12.10 -28.97 -4.46
C LYS A 283 -11.03 -29.13 -5.55
N ALA A 284 -9.76 -28.92 -5.17
CA ALA A 284 -8.63 -29.32 -5.99
C ALA A 284 -8.62 -30.85 -6.03
N LEU A 285 -8.93 -31.41 -7.20
CA LEU A 285 -8.58 -32.78 -7.51
C LEU A 285 -7.06 -32.91 -7.42
N GLU A 286 -6.63 -33.87 -6.62
CA GLU A 286 -5.26 -34.37 -6.63
C GLU A 286 -4.93 -34.81 -8.07
N THR A 287 -4.01 -34.10 -8.72
CA THR A 287 -3.41 -34.56 -9.97
C THR A 287 -1.96 -34.87 -9.70
N THR A 288 -1.72 -36.18 -9.52
CA THR A 288 -0.54 -36.94 -9.96
C THR A 288 0.80 -36.20 -10.02
N VAL A 289 1.64 -36.51 -9.03
CA VAL A 289 3.08 -36.32 -9.07
C VAL A 289 3.66 -37.20 -10.18
N GLY A 290 4.20 -36.58 -11.23
CA GLY A 290 4.97 -37.28 -12.26
C GLY A 290 5.41 -36.31 -13.35
N THR A 291 6.73 -36.19 -13.54
CA THR A 291 7.49 -35.68 -14.72
C THR A 291 7.09 -34.37 -15.43
N GLY A 292 5.82 -34.01 -15.56
CA GLY A 292 5.34 -32.74 -16.15
C GLY A 292 5.59 -31.49 -15.29
N ALA A 293 5.78 -31.66 -13.97
CA ALA A 293 6.06 -30.54 -13.07
C ALA A 293 7.43 -29.89 -13.34
N GLN A 294 8.47 -30.69 -13.61
CA GLN A 294 9.81 -30.20 -13.97
C GLN A 294 9.82 -29.51 -15.33
N GLY A 295 9.16 -30.08 -16.35
CA GLY A 295 9.00 -29.44 -17.66
C GLY A 295 8.28 -28.09 -17.57
N SER A 296 7.26 -27.98 -16.70
CA SER A 296 6.54 -26.73 -16.46
C SER A 296 7.40 -25.68 -15.73
N LEU A 297 8.34 -26.09 -14.87
CA LEU A 297 9.22 -25.18 -14.14
C LEU A 297 10.32 -24.63 -15.06
N GLU A 298 10.95 -25.49 -15.85
CA GLU A 298 11.95 -25.09 -16.85
C GLU A 298 11.36 -24.12 -17.88
N PHE A 299 10.15 -24.39 -18.36
CA PHE A 299 9.42 -23.45 -19.24
C PHE A 299 9.19 -22.09 -18.57
N LYS A 300 8.77 -22.07 -17.30
CA LYS A 300 8.58 -20.82 -16.54
C LYS A 300 9.89 -20.05 -16.33
N LYS A 301 11.00 -20.76 -16.06
CA LYS A 301 12.33 -20.13 -15.94
C LYS A 301 12.75 -19.50 -17.27
N LYS A 302 12.60 -20.22 -18.39
CA LYS A 302 12.88 -19.67 -19.73
C LYS A 302 12.02 -18.43 -20.03
N LEU A 303 10.72 -18.50 -19.77
CA LEU A 303 9.82 -17.36 -19.96
C LEU A 303 10.22 -16.15 -19.10
N ALA A 304 10.58 -16.37 -17.84
CA ALA A 304 11.05 -15.32 -16.93
C ALA A 304 12.38 -14.68 -17.42
N THR A 305 13.29 -15.49 -17.97
CA THR A 305 14.53 -14.99 -18.59
C THR A 305 14.22 -14.10 -19.80
N TYR A 306 13.36 -14.55 -20.71
CA TYR A 306 12.96 -13.73 -21.87
C TYR A 306 12.27 -12.43 -21.43
N ALA A 307 11.35 -12.50 -20.46
CA ALA A 307 10.69 -11.32 -19.92
C ALA A 307 11.70 -10.33 -19.32
N THR A 308 12.73 -10.82 -18.63
CA THR A 308 13.81 -9.98 -18.07
C THR A 308 14.56 -9.22 -19.16
N VAL A 309 14.94 -9.91 -20.25
CA VAL A 309 15.63 -9.26 -21.39
C VAL A 309 14.73 -8.22 -22.05
N VAL A 310 13.46 -8.54 -22.28
CA VAL A 310 12.49 -7.59 -22.84
C VAL A 310 12.35 -6.36 -21.94
N MET A 311 12.13 -6.54 -20.64
CA MET A 311 12.03 -5.42 -19.69
C MET A 311 13.29 -4.55 -19.65
N ALA A 312 14.47 -5.14 -19.81
CA ALA A 312 15.73 -4.40 -19.90
C ALA A 312 15.79 -3.53 -21.18
N ILE A 313 15.46 -4.10 -22.35
CA ILE A 313 15.41 -3.35 -23.62
C ILE A 313 14.42 -2.18 -23.52
N LEU A 314 13.22 -2.44 -22.97
CA LEU A 314 12.20 -1.41 -22.79
C LEU A 314 12.67 -0.31 -21.83
N SER A 315 13.35 -0.67 -20.76
CA SER A 315 13.92 0.30 -19.82
C SER A 315 14.92 1.23 -20.51
N VAL A 316 15.78 0.69 -21.39
CA VAL A 316 16.72 1.49 -22.18
C VAL A 316 15.97 2.44 -23.13
N ALA A 317 14.96 1.96 -23.84
CA ALA A 317 14.15 2.80 -24.72
C ALA A 317 13.46 3.95 -23.96
N LEU A 318 12.88 3.66 -22.79
CA LEU A 318 12.28 4.69 -21.92
C LEU A 318 13.31 5.69 -21.41
N LEU A 319 14.52 5.26 -21.05
CA LEU A 319 15.60 6.16 -20.64
C LEU A 319 16.04 7.08 -21.77
N VAL A 320 16.08 6.59 -23.02
CA VAL A 320 16.34 7.43 -24.20
C VAL A 320 15.24 8.48 -24.36
N ILE A 321 13.97 8.13 -24.17
CA ILE A 321 12.86 9.11 -24.21
C ILE A 321 13.02 10.15 -23.10
N VAL A 322 13.27 9.71 -21.86
CA VAL A 322 13.48 10.59 -20.69
C VAL A 322 14.63 11.57 -20.92
N TRP A 323 15.72 11.10 -21.54
CA TRP A 323 16.89 11.94 -21.83
C TRP A 323 16.57 13.13 -22.74
N ASN A 324 15.52 13.02 -23.57
CA ASN A 324 15.10 14.07 -24.48
C ASN A 324 14.01 14.99 -23.89
N LEU A 325 13.56 14.76 -22.65
CA LEU A 325 12.57 15.60 -21.99
C LEU A 325 13.24 16.71 -21.17
N PRO A 326 12.61 17.90 -21.07
CA PRO A 326 13.14 18.98 -20.25
C PRO A 326 13.09 18.63 -18.76
N VAL A 327 14.13 19.02 -18.02
CA VAL A 327 14.26 18.78 -16.57
C VAL A 327 13.40 19.72 -15.72
N THR A 328 12.81 20.75 -16.32
CA THR A 328 11.94 21.75 -15.67
C THR A 328 10.65 21.97 -16.46
N GLY A 329 9.63 22.50 -15.79
CA GLY A 329 8.34 22.81 -16.39
C GLY A 329 7.39 21.60 -16.46
N PRO A 330 6.20 21.74 -17.04
CA PRO A 330 5.15 20.72 -16.93
C PRO A 330 5.54 19.34 -17.51
N LEU A 331 6.39 19.32 -18.53
CA LEU A 331 6.92 18.10 -19.15
C LEU A 331 7.93 17.35 -18.25
N SER A 332 8.52 17.99 -17.24
CA SER A 332 9.41 17.29 -16.29
C SER A 332 8.64 16.28 -15.43
N ASN A 333 7.34 16.50 -15.19
CA ASN A 333 6.47 15.52 -14.55
C ASN A 333 6.31 14.26 -15.44
N VAL A 334 6.28 14.40 -16.77
CA VAL A 334 6.27 13.23 -17.67
C VAL A 334 7.57 12.44 -17.52
N ALA A 335 8.70 13.14 -17.48
CA ALA A 335 10.01 12.51 -17.25
C ALA A 335 10.03 11.75 -15.91
N GLY A 336 9.52 12.36 -14.83
CA GLY A 336 9.41 11.72 -13.52
C GLY A 336 8.54 10.46 -13.52
N ALA A 337 7.40 10.48 -14.23
CA ALA A 337 6.54 9.31 -14.37
C ALA A 337 7.23 8.17 -15.16
N LEU A 338 7.92 8.51 -16.25
CA LEU A 338 8.68 7.54 -17.06
C LEU A 338 9.88 6.95 -16.30
N ILE A 339 10.58 7.74 -15.49
CA ILE A 339 11.62 7.23 -14.58
C ILE A 339 11.01 6.25 -13.58
N GLY A 340 9.86 6.58 -12.99
CA GLY A 340 9.14 5.67 -12.11
C GLY A 340 8.78 4.35 -12.81
N LEU A 341 8.41 4.40 -14.08
CA LEU A 341 8.14 3.22 -14.91
C LEU A 341 9.39 2.35 -15.11
N VAL A 342 10.53 2.97 -15.37
CA VAL A 342 11.82 2.26 -15.45
C VAL A 342 12.13 1.56 -14.13
N LEU A 343 11.91 2.20 -12.99
CA LEU A 343 12.11 1.58 -11.67
C LEU A 343 11.19 0.37 -11.45
N VAL A 344 9.93 0.45 -11.90
CA VAL A 344 9.02 -0.72 -11.86
C VAL A 344 9.56 -1.84 -12.75
N LEU A 345 9.97 -1.56 -13.99
CA LEU A 345 10.53 -2.57 -14.90
C LEU A 345 11.80 -3.22 -14.34
N TRP A 346 12.67 -2.45 -13.68
CA TRP A 346 13.85 -2.98 -12.99
C TRP A 346 13.45 -3.83 -11.78
N GLY A 347 12.51 -3.35 -10.97
CA GLY A 347 11.96 -4.11 -9.84
C GLY A 347 11.41 -5.47 -10.28
N GLN A 348 10.62 -5.50 -11.36
CA GLN A 348 10.10 -6.75 -11.93
C GLN A 348 11.21 -7.63 -12.51
N SER A 349 12.18 -7.06 -13.22
CA SER A 349 13.35 -7.78 -13.76
C SER A 349 14.15 -8.48 -12.66
N ILE A 350 14.45 -7.77 -11.56
CA ILE A 350 15.14 -8.34 -10.40
C ILE A 350 14.31 -9.44 -9.74
N GLY A 351 12.99 -9.26 -9.65
CA GLY A 351 12.08 -10.27 -9.13
C GLY A 351 12.08 -11.56 -9.98
N MET A 352 12.09 -11.43 -11.30
CA MET A 352 12.21 -12.55 -12.24
C MET A 352 13.57 -13.23 -12.16
N TYR A 353 14.65 -12.46 -12.06
CA TYR A 353 15.99 -13.00 -11.81
C TYR A 353 16.04 -13.81 -10.51
N HIS A 354 15.50 -13.28 -9.41
CA HIS A 354 15.43 -14.00 -8.14
C HIS A 354 14.64 -15.31 -8.29
N PHE A 355 13.54 -15.32 -9.05
CA PHE A 355 12.82 -16.55 -9.36
C PHE A 355 13.68 -17.54 -10.14
N VAL A 356 14.33 -17.13 -11.23
CA VAL A 356 15.17 -18.01 -12.06
C VAL A 356 16.32 -18.61 -11.24
N ALA A 357 17.00 -17.78 -10.43
CA ALA A 357 18.17 -18.17 -9.65
C ALA A 357 17.84 -19.06 -8.44
N TYR A 358 16.69 -18.84 -7.79
CA TYR A 358 16.39 -19.46 -6.49
C TYR A 358 15.13 -20.34 -6.45
N ALA A 359 14.38 -20.47 -7.55
CA ALA A 359 13.28 -21.43 -7.64
C ALA A 359 13.84 -22.86 -7.75
N LYS A 360 13.42 -23.70 -6.80
CA LYS A 360 13.72 -25.14 -6.74
C LYS A 360 12.50 -25.95 -7.13
#